data_AF-A0A1Y2C5A5-F1
#
_entry.id   AF-A0A1Y2C5A5-F1
#
_cell.length_a   1.000
_cell.length_b   1.000
_cell.length_c   1.000
_cell.angle_alpha   90.00
_cell.angle_beta   90.00
_cell.angle_gamma   90.00
#
_symmetry.space_group_name_H-M   'P 1'
#
loop_
_entity.id
_entity.type
_entity.pdbx_description
1 polymer ?
#
loop_
_entity_poly.entity_id
_entity_poly.type
_entity_poly.pdbx_seq_one_letter_code
_entity_poly.pdbx_strand_id
1 'polypeptide(L)'
;MSQLIATILFPDSNCTTANSIQYFSSNNSCPETPSKCVKATEDFYMTNLCVPTTVSNQQSISIFGKKYFPDDVTQVLSLSTGDKCGAGSVNGAYAASKVTVNSTGALLLSTYLDRNCTGTELKDVLPYGSVDAPSCQGNNTVSVINNHGYIIVTSYTGSDCQTPISVEHYVKTESCQETSCYQHENGNYVTYKCAKTVDPNKLIQLTFNGAPTFKYTQYEDSDCRLFSFDLDKCLNTCYSGSLGSNIQSANTSITDGGSSVQYSYYSKANCQGQLVDTSMIPTDGTCTNFETVVFNKVLPPNGTPSTPAADSGNSNVGVIAGAVMGSLVLIGLFGFITFWVSKKKSKNNLQQSPVTAAESSEISSTQPVSITSSPESTGTGTFANTSFLVNNNSDKKTGGFVFDAMNSLAACDAVGAKMPTIGIDGLQYTDFGDVRLPSIPSRWTVSHVMLWASRNGATPEILALIQNEQLDGQAFLLMKMDDFNFQFPSLKQRLYFRAGLESLAVLNEERLKTAAIASFSAPPYEG
;
A
#
# COMPACT_ATOMS: atom_id res chain seq x y z
N MET A 1 -4.77 -0.33 -40.76
CA MET A 1 -4.00 -0.11 -39.51
C MET A 1 -4.82 -0.74 -38.40
N SER A 2 -4.20 -1.54 -37.53
CA SER A 2 -4.91 -2.10 -36.38
C SER A 2 -5.28 -0.97 -35.41
N GLN A 3 -6.51 -0.97 -34.92
CA GLN A 3 -7.00 0.03 -33.99
C GLN A 3 -6.83 -0.48 -32.55
N LEU A 4 -6.37 0.39 -31.66
CA LEU A 4 -6.23 0.06 -30.25
C LEU A 4 -7.59 0.27 -29.55
N ILE A 5 -8.10 -0.78 -28.91
CA ILE A 5 -9.32 -0.74 -28.11
C ILE A 5 -8.95 -0.87 -26.65
N ALA A 6 -9.57 -0.09 -25.78
CA ALA A 6 -9.43 -0.14 -24.34
C ALA A 6 -10.71 -0.71 -23.69
N THR A 7 -10.62 -1.86 -23.03
CA THR A 7 -11.59 -2.36 -22.04
C THR A 7 -11.30 -1.71 -20.70
N ILE A 8 -12.22 -0.93 -20.17
CA ILE A 8 -12.08 -0.30 -18.86
C ILE A 8 -12.98 -1.05 -17.89
N LEU A 9 -12.41 -1.54 -16.79
CA LEU A 9 -13.12 -2.24 -15.73
C LEU A 9 -13.40 -1.27 -14.58
N PHE A 10 -14.65 -1.27 -14.10
CA PHE A 10 -15.16 -0.42 -13.02
C PHE A 10 -15.75 -1.29 -11.91
N PRO A 11 -15.70 -0.84 -10.64
CA PRO A 11 -16.33 -1.53 -9.51
C PRO A 11 -17.85 -1.35 -9.49
N ASP A 12 -18.39 -0.34 -10.17
CA ASP A 12 -19.79 0.04 -10.09
C ASP A 12 -20.40 0.32 -11.48
N SER A 13 -21.73 0.34 -11.54
CA SER A 13 -22.49 0.54 -12.78
C SER A 13 -22.43 1.97 -13.33
N ASN A 14 -22.01 2.95 -12.51
CA ASN A 14 -21.92 4.36 -12.90
C ASN A 14 -20.61 4.67 -13.62
N CYS A 15 -19.59 3.82 -13.47
CA CYS A 15 -18.33 3.90 -14.18
C CYS A 15 -17.57 5.20 -13.99
N THR A 16 -17.54 5.66 -12.75
CA THR A 16 -16.88 6.90 -12.38
C THR A 16 -15.38 6.71 -12.21
N THR A 17 -14.95 5.59 -11.62
CA THR A 17 -13.56 5.35 -11.26
C THR A 17 -13.13 3.97 -11.75
N ALA A 18 -12.19 3.94 -12.69
CA ALA A 18 -11.70 2.67 -13.22
C ALA A 18 -10.84 1.94 -12.18
N ASN A 19 -11.01 0.63 -12.10
CA ASN A 19 -10.10 -0.28 -11.39
C ASN A 19 -8.92 -0.68 -12.28
N SER A 20 -9.19 -0.94 -13.56
CA SER A 20 -8.14 -1.24 -14.54
C SER A 20 -8.54 -0.87 -15.95
N ILE A 21 -7.53 -0.67 -16.81
CA ILE A 21 -7.72 -0.48 -18.25
C ILE A 21 -6.87 -1.52 -18.97
N GLN A 22 -7.53 -2.33 -19.79
CA GLN A 22 -6.93 -3.30 -20.68
C GLN A 22 -6.99 -2.84 -22.11
N TYR A 23 -5.87 -2.89 -22.83
CA TYR A 23 -5.84 -2.47 -24.23
C TYR A 23 -5.49 -3.64 -25.12
N PHE A 24 -6.11 -3.71 -26.29
CA PHE A 24 -5.86 -4.78 -27.25
C PHE A 24 -5.91 -4.21 -28.66
N SER A 25 -5.03 -4.74 -29.50
CA SER A 25 -5.00 -4.41 -30.92
C SER A 25 -6.11 -5.20 -31.62
N SER A 26 -6.98 -4.49 -32.34
CA SER A 26 -8.10 -5.08 -33.07
C SER A 26 -8.04 -4.69 -34.55
N ASN A 27 -8.36 -5.65 -35.42
CA ASN A 27 -8.55 -5.40 -36.84
C ASN A 27 -9.99 -4.96 -37.16
N ASN A 28 -10.90 -5.02 -36.19
CA ASN A 28 -12.29 -4.62 -36.36
C ASN A 28 -12.45 -3.11 -36.19
N SER A 29 -13.50 -2.56 -36.78
CA SER A 29 -13.92 -1.18 -36.53
C SER A 29 -14.23 -0.96 -35.05
N CYS A 30 -14.02 0.26 -34.58
CA CYS A 30 -14.38 0.67 -33.22
C CYS A 30 -15.78 0.21 -32.82
N PRO A 31 -15.95 -0.42 -31.66
CA PRO A 31 -17.29 -0.56 -31.10
C PRO A 31 -17.86 0.83 -30.84
N GLU A 32 -19.16 0.99 -31.07
CA GLU A 32 -19.86 2.19 -30.63
C GLU A 32 -19.73 2.31 -29.11
N THR A 33 -19.35 3.49 -28.62
CA THR A 33 -19.23 3.75 -27.19
C THR A 33 -20.58 3.53 -26.52
N PRO A 34 -20.74 2.52 -25.65
CA PRO A 34 -22.01 2.31 -24.98
C PRO A 34 -22.28 3.46 -24.02
N SER A 35 -23.54 3.93 -23.95
CA SER A 35 -23.94 5.05 -23.08
C SER A 35 -23.91 4.69 -21.59
N LYS A 36 -23.81 3.41 -21.26
CA LYS A 36 -23.73 2.86 -19.90
C LYS A 36 -22.75 1.70 -19.91
N CYS A 37 -22.12 1.43 -18.77
CA CYS A 37 -21.31 0.24 -18.66
C CYS A 37 -22.15 -1.04 -18.63
N VAL A 38 -21.53 -2.09 -19.14
CA VAL A 38 -22.12 -3.42 -19.19
C VAL A 38 -21.56 -4.21 -18.02
N LYS A 39 -22.43 -4.88 -17.28
CA LYS A 39 -21.99 -5.80 -16.22
C LYS A 39 -21.17 -6.93 -16.87
N ALA A 40 -19.89 -7.04 -16.53
CA ALA A 40 -18.96 -8.01 -17.10
C ALA A 40 -18.91 -9.29 -16.25
N THR A 41 -18.85 -9.12 -14.93
CA THR A 41 -18.87 -10.19 -13.92
C THR A 41 -19.82 -9.80 -12.79
N GLU A 42 -19.94 -10.62 -11.73
CA GLU A 42 -20.70 -10.23 -10.54
C GLU A 42 -20.23 -8.90 -9.95
N ASP A 43 -18.90 -8.66 -10.00
CA ASP A 43 -18.20 -7.62 -9.25
C ASP A 43 -17.68 -6.47 -10.13
N PHE A 44 -17.68 -6.64 -11.47
CA PHE A 44 -17.15 -5.63 -12.38
C PHE A 44 -18.13 -5.25 -13.47
N TYR A 45 -18.11 -3.97 -13.78
CA TYR A 45 -18.71 -3.39 -14.98
C TYR A 45 -17.60 -3.06 -15.96
N MET A 46 -17.89 -3.10 -17.25
CA MET A 46 -16.92 -2.77 -18.28
C MET A 46 -17.49 -1.85 -19.35
N THR A 47 -16.60 -1.08 -19.96
CA THR A 47 -16.87 -0.39 -21.23
C THR A 47 -15.70 -0.59 -22.17
N ASN A 48 -16.00 -0.69 -23.47
CA ASN A 48 -15.00 -0.80 -24.52
C ASN A 48 -14.96 0.52 -25.28
N LEU A 49 -13.78 1.13 -25.37
CA LEU A 49 -13.59 2.41 -26.02
C LEU A 49 -12.46 2.34 -27.02
N CYS A 50 -12.63 3.05 -28.12
CA CYS A 50 -11.52 3.26 -29.02
C CYS A 50 -10.53 4.26 -28.45
N VAL A 51 -9.27 3.85 -28.46
CA VAL A 51 -8.18 4.74 -28.13
C VAL A 51 -7.88 5.56 -29.40
N PRO A 52 -7.84 6.90 -29.31
CA PRO A 52 -7.55 7.75 -30.46
C PRO A 52 -6.26 7.30 -31.16
N THR A 53 -6.22 7.34 -32.49
CA THR A 53 -5.04 6.91 -33.28
C THR A 53 -3.79 7.75 -33.01
N THR A 54 -3.95 8.92 -32.40
CA THR A 54 -2.87 9.76 -31.87
C THR A 54 -2.17 9.13 -30.67
N VAL A 55 -2.78 8.12 -30.04
CA VAL A 55 -2.24 7.37 -28.90
C VAL A 55 -1.48 6.16 -29.40
N SER A 56 -0.21 6.38 -29.76
CA SER A 56 0.67 5.31 -30.28
C SER A 56 1.90 5.06 -29.40
N ASN A 57 2.09 5.84 -28.33
CA ASN A 57 3.23 5.74 -27.43
C ASN A 57 2.79 5.72 -25.95
N GLN A 58 3.72 5.35 -25.07
CA GLN A 58 3.50 5.23 -23.63
C GLN A 58 2.93 6.50 -22.98
N GLN A 59 3.41 7.68 -23.40
CA GLN A 59 2.92 8.97 -22.88
C GLN A 59 1.44 9.18 -23.22
N SER A 60 1.04 8.83 -24.45
CA SER A 60 -0.33 9.03 -24.90
C SER A 60 -1.31 8.05 -24.24
N ILE A 61 -0.85 6.84 -23.89
CA ILE A 61 -1.63 5.86 -23.12
C ILE A 61 -1.86 6.34 -21.69
N SER A 62 -0.85 6.94 -21.08
CA SER A 62 -0.99 7.62 -19.78
C SER A 62 -2.02 8.75 -19.83
N ILE A 63 -2.00 9.59 -20.87
CA ILE A 63 -3.00 10.66 -21.07
C ILE A 63 -4.42 10.07 -21.19
N PHE A 64 -4.58 8.97 -21.93
CA PHE A 64 -5.87 8.29 -22.02
C PHE A 64 -6.33 7.74 -20.66
N GLY A 65 -5.42 7.09 -19.92
CA GLY A 65 -5.70 6.52 -18.60
C GLY A 65 -6.14 7.55 -17.56
N LYS A 66 -5.54 8.75 -17.56
CA LYS A 66 -5.90 9.87 -16.65
C LYS A 66 -7.37 10.30 -16.75
N LYS A 67 -8.08 9.97 -17.83
CA LYS A 67 -9.51 10.26 -17.94
C LYS A 67 -10.36 9.39 -16.99
N TYR A 68 -9.87 8.20 -16.62
CA TYR A 68 -10.64 7.19 -15.89
C TYR A 68 -10.08 6.85 -14.51
N PHE A 69 -8.79 7.12 -14.31
CA PHE A 69 -8.17 7.06 -12.99
C PHE A 69 -8.12 8.47 -12.39
N PRO A 70 -8.32 8.61 -11.08
CA PRO A 70 -8.02 9.84 -10.37
C PRO A 70 -6.57 10.26 -10.60
N ASP A 71 -6.32 11.58 -10.70
CA ASP A 71 -4.98 12.14 -10.93
C ASP A 71 -4.01 11.84 -9.78
N ASP A 72 -4.54 11.52 -8.59
CA ASP A 72 -3.81 11.22 -7.37
C ASP A 72 -3.46 9.73 -7.19
N VAL A 73 -3.70 8.87 -8.20
CA VAL A 73 -3.40 7.44 -8.12
C VAL A 73 -2.21 7.05 -8.99
N THR A 74 -1.21 6.39 -8.37
CA THR A 74 -0.08 5.79 -9.08
C THR A 74 -0.59 4.66 -9.94
N GLN A 75 -0.31 4.74 -11.25
CA GLN A 75 -0.76 3.75 -12.21
C GLN A 75 0.43 2.92 -12.68
N VAL A 76 0.18 1.63 -12.87
CA VAL A 76 1.16 0.74 -13.49
C VAL A 76 0.79 0.50 -14.94
N LEU A 77 1.80 0.34 -15.78
CA LEU A 77 1.65 0.00 -17.17
C LEU A 77 2.44 -1.27 -17.42
N SER A 78 1.72 -2.38 -17.52
CA SER A 78 2.26 -3.66 -18.00
C SER A 78 2.18 -3.69 -19.53
N LEU A 79 3.29 -3.98 -20.22
CA LEU A 79 3.38 -4.06 -21.68
C LEU A 79 3.84 -5.45 -22.08
N SER A 80 3.01 -6.25 -22.75
CA SER A 80 3.51 -7.50 -23.35
C SER A 80 4.50 -7.18 -24.46
N THR A 81 5.76 -7.53 -24.23
CA THR A 81 6.91 -7.29 -25.12
C THR A 81 7.46 -8.59 -25.70
N GLY A 82 6.75 -9.71 -25.48
CA GLY A 82 7.18 -11.05 -25.90
C GLY A 82 8.18 -11.67 -24.92
N ASP A 83 8.86 -12.74 -25.35
CA ASP A 83 9.75 -13.50 -24.47
C ASP A 83 10.86 -12.63 -23.87
N LYS A 84 10.94 -12.61 -22.53
CA LYS A 84 11.99 -11.96 -21.73
C LYS A 84 12.10 -10.44 -21.92
N CYS A 85 11.01 -9.76 -22.24
CA CYS A 85 10.99 -8.31 -22.42
C CYS A 85 11.99 -7.78 -23.46
N GLY A 86 12.29 -8.58 -24.48
CA GLY A 86 13.07 -8.12 -25.64
C GLY A 86 12.37 -6.97 -26.35
N ALA A 87 13.13 -6.12 -27.05
CA ALA A 87 12.63 -4.92 -27.74
C ALA A 87 11.70 -5.20 -28.96
N GLY A 88 10.96 -6.29 -28.96
CA GLY A 88 10.04 -6.71 -30.01
C GLY A 88 8.63 -6.13 -29.84
N SER A 89 8.04 -5.73 -30.97
CA SER A 89 6.67 -5.24 -31.22
C SER A 89 5.70 -5.25 -30.02
N VAL A 90 5.23 -4.05 -29.67
CA VAL A 90 4.19 -3.77 -28.68
C VAL A 90 2.83 -4.28 -29.19
N ASN A 91 2.60 -5.59 -29.13
CA ASN A 91 1.28 -6.20 -29.24
C ASN A 91 0.92 -6.72 -27.85
N GLY A 92 0.35 -5.86 -27.01
CA GLY A 92 0.15 -6.22 -25.62
C GLY A 92 -1.16 -5.77 -25.00
N ALA A 93 -1.63 -6.61 -24.09
CA ALA A 93 -2.57 -6.23 -23.04
C ALA A 93 -1.86 -5.29 -22.08
N TYR A 94 -2.46 -4.12 -21.85
CA TYR A 94 -2.01 -3.23 -20.79
C TYR A 94 -2.89 -3.44 -19.57
N ALA A 95 -2.41 -3.16 -18.38
CA ALA A 95 -3.23 -3.19 -17.18
C ALA A 95 -2.70 -2.08 -16.29
N ALA A 96 -3.56 -1.11 -16.00
CA ALA A 96 -3.39 -0.22 -14.87
C ALA A 96 -4.05 -0.85 -13.65
N SER A 97 -3.33 -0.91 -12.55
CA SER A 97 -3.79 -1.50 -11.30
C SER A 97 -3.24 -0.68 -10.15
N LYS A 98 -3.99 -0.66 -9.03
CA LYS A 98 -3.48 -0.14 -7.77
C LYS A 98 -2.37 -1.06 -7.30
N VAL A 99 -1.21 -0.48 -7.02
CA VAL A 99 -0.04 -1.21 -6.49
C VAL A 99 0.43 -0.57 -5.21
N THR A 100 0.96 -1.40 -4.32
CA THR A 100 1.66 -0.92 -3.14
C THR A 100 3.09 -0.62 -3.53
N VAL A 101 3.59 0.56 -3.13
CA VAL A 101 4.97 0.96 -3.36
C VAL A 101 5.68 1.00 -2.02
N ASN A 102 6.78 0.25 -1.90
CA ASN A 102 7.61 0.32 -0.70
C ASN A 102 8.60 1.50 -0.75
N SER A 103 9.31 1.77 0.35
CA SER A 103 10.30 2.86 0.37
C SER A 103 11.45 2.67 -0.61
N THR A 104 11.78 1.45 -1.02
CA THR A 104 12.84 1.26 -2.02
C THR A 104 12.37 1.59 -3.44
N GLY A 105 11.14 2.06 -3.61
CA GLY A 105 10.50 2.25 -4.90
C GLY A 105 10.15 0.93 -5.58
N ALA A 106 10.11 -0.18 -4.85
CA ALA A 106 9.66 -1.46 -5.39
C ALA A 106 8.13 -1.49 -5.42
N LEU A 107 7.60 -1.95 -6.54
CA LEU A 107 6.18 -2.22 -6.72
C LEU A 107 5.88 -3.62 -6.23
N LEU A 108 4.87 -3.75 -5.39
CA LEU A 108 4.39 -5.02 -4.87
C LEU A 108 2.98 -5.28 -5.43
N LEU A 109 2.77 -6.50 -5.93
CA LEU A 109 1.47 -6.99 -6.35
C LEU A 109 0.91 -7.89 -5.26
N SER A 110 -0.11 -7.39 -4.57
CA SER A 110 -0.85 -8.13 -3.56
C SER A 110 -2.01 -8.88 -4.20
N THR A 111 -2.16 -10.17 -3.87
CA THR A 111 -3.29 -11.01 -4.29
C THR A 111 -4.10 -11.37 -3.06
N TYR A 112 -5.41 -11.13 -3.12
CA TYR A 112 -6.36 -11.47 -2.06
C TYR A 112 -7.26 -12.63 -2.52
N LEU A 113 -7.74 -13.44 -1.56
CA LEU A 113 -8.78 -14.44 -1.84
C LEU A 113 -10.17 -13.83 -1.71
N ASP A 114 -10.33 -12.83 -0.84
CA ASP A 114 -11.61 -12.14 -0.67
C ASP A 114 -11.85 -11.09 -1.75
N ARG A 115 -13.14 -10.80 -1.98
CA ARG A 115 -13.60 -9.85 -3.00
C ARG A 115 -13.37 -8.38 -2.63
N ASN A 116 -13.20 -8.09 -1.34
CA ASN A 116 -13.08 -6.72 -0.82
C ASN A 116 -11.61 -6.27 -0.69
N CYS A 117 -10.66 -7.13 -1.06
CA CYS A 117 -9.23 -6.97 -0.84
C CYS A 117 -8.91 -6.63 0.63
N THR A 118 -9.59 -7.30 1.56
CA THR A 118 -9.34 -7.10 2.99
C THR A 118 -8.05 -7.82 3.39
N GLY A 119 -7.23 -7.19 4.24
CA GLY A 119 -5.95 -7.78 4.69
C GLY A 119 -6.07 -9.18 5.30
N THR A 120 -7.26 -9.60 5.72
CA THR A 120 -7.55 -10.90 6.35
C THR A 120 -7.44 -12.09 5.41
N GLU A 121 -7.62 -11.93 4.09
CA GLU A 121 -7.43 -13.03 3.12
C GLU A 121 -6.32 -12.75 2.11
N LEU A 122 -5.24 -12.09 2.56
CA LEU A 122 -4.04 -11.89 1.74
C LEU A 122 -3.37 -13.23 1.39
N LYS A 123 -3.46 -13.62 0.11
CA LYS A 123 -2.87 -14.84 -0.42
C LYS A 123 -1.36 -14.71 -0.60
N ASP A 124 -0.93 -13.66 -1.30
CA ASP A 124 0.46 -13.49 -1.71
C ASP A 124 0.79 -12.01 -1.95
N VAL A 125 2.07 -11.65 -1.75
CA VAL A 125 2.62 -10.34 -2.10
C VAL A 125 3.91 -10.57 -2.87
N LEU A 126 3.87 -10.31 -4.17
CA LEU A 126 4.98 -10.59 -5.07
C LEU A 126 5.64 -9.30 -5.56
N PRO A 127 6.98 -9.27 -5.67
CA PRO A 127 7.67 -8.18 -6.36
C PRO A 127 7.19 -8.07 -7.81
N TYR A 128 6.62 -6.92 -8.16
CA TYR A 128 6.05 -6.66 -9.47
C TYR A 128 6.89 -5.72 -10.32
N GLY A 129 7.70 -4.86 -9.71
CA GLY A 129 8.61 -4.01 -10.47
C GLY A 129 9.22 -2.90 -9.65
N SER A 130 9.58 -1.80 -10.30
CA SER A 130 10.16 -0.62 -9.68
C SER A 130 9.55 0.66 -10.26
N VAL A 131 9.47 1.67 -9.41
CA VAL A 131 9.08 3.05 -9.73
C VAL A 131 10.16 3.76 -10.51
N ASP A 132 11.43 3.44 -10.23
CA ASP A 132 12.59 4.14 -10.80
C ASP A 132 12.96 3.63 -12.19
N ALA A 133 12.61 2.38 -12.51
CA ALA A 133 12.95 1.77 -13.77
C ALA A 133 11.89 0.74 -14.25
N PRO A 134 11.62 0.66 -15.56
CA PRO A 134 10.85 -0.43 -16.12
C PRO A 134 11.44 -1.79 -15.71
N SER A 135 10.58 -2.69 -15.26
CA SER A 135 10.96 -4.02 -14.77
C SER A 135 10.34 -5.11 -15.65
N CYS A 136 11.03 -6.24 -15.82
CA CYS A 136 10.50 -7.36 -16.59
C CYS A 136 9.79 -8.34 -15.66
N GLN A 137 8.51 -8.63 -15.95
CA GLN A 137 7.69 -9.63 -15.27
C GLN A 137 7.17 -10.65 -16.28
N GLY A 138 7.85 -11.80 -16.37
CA GLY A 138 7.58 -12.80 -17.39
C GLY A 138 7.79 -12.23 -18.80
N ASN A 139 6.70 -12.07 -19.55
CA ASN A 139 6.70 -11.52 -20.91
C ASN A 139 6.22 -10.06 -20.96
N ASN A 140 6.08 -9.42 -19.80
CA ASN A 140 5.59 -8.06 -19.68
C ASN A 140 6.67 -7.11 -19.14
N THR A 141 6.83 -5.96 -19.79
CA THR A 141 7.54 -4.82 -19.23
C THR A 141 6.59 -4.01 -18.36
N VAL A 142 6.85 -3.95 -17.07
CA VAL A 142 6.09 -3.19 -16.07
C VAL A 142 6.76 -1.84 -15.85
N SER A 143 6.01 -0.76 -15.95
CA SER A 143 6.51 0.60 -15.69
C SER A 143 5.47 1.41 -14.93
N VAL A 144 5.89 2.37 -14.12
CA VAL A 144 4.96 3.30 -13.48
C VAL A 144 4.67 4.46 -14.43
N ILE A 145 3.40 4.82 -14.55
CA ILE A 145 2.96 6.04 -15.24
C ILE A 145 2.38 7.01 -14.22
N ASN A 146 2.45 8.31 -14.54
CA ASN A 146 2.07 9.39 -13.63
C ASN A 146 2.89 9.40 -12.32
N ASN A 147 4.14 8.93 -12.39
CA ASN A 147 5.08 9.11 -11.29
C ASN A 147 5.66 10.54 -11.36
N HIS A 148 5.39 11.34 -10.33
CA HIS A 148 5.93 12.68 -10.18
C HIS A 148 7.19 12.72 -9.28
N GLY A 149 7.75 11.55 -8.97
CA GLY A 149 8.92 11.37 -8.13
C GLY A 149 8.52 11.02 -6.70
N TYR A 150 9.31 11.51 -5.75
CA TYR A 150 9.17 11.27 -4.34
C TYR A 150 8.97 12.57 -3.58
N ILE A 151 8.13 12.52 -2.56
CA ILE A 151 8.08 13.53 -1.52
C ILE A 151 8.85 12.98 -0.31
N ILE A 152 9.81 13.75 0.16
CA ILE A 152 10.62 13.45 1.34
C ILE A 152 10.09 14.32 2.47
N VAL A 153 9.66 13.70 3.56
CA VAL A 153 9.18 14.36 4.77
C VAL A 153 10.26 14.19 5.83
N THR A 154 10.78 15.29 6.35
CA THR A 154 11.70 15.25 7.49
C THR A 154 11.03 15.92 8.68
N SER A 155 10.97 15.20 9.80
CA SER A 155 10.45 15.72 11.08
C SER A 155 11.60 16.18 11.97
N TYR A 156 11.38 17.23 12.76
CA TYR A 156 12.38 17.91 13.58
C TYR A 156 11.85 18.26 14.97
N THR A 157 12.75 18.33 15.95
CA THR A 157 12.41 18.62 17.35
C THR A 157 12.06 20.08 17.61
N GLY A 158 12.45 21.01 16.74
CA GLY A 158 12.33 22.45 16.96
C GLY A 158 12.07 23.25 15.69
N SER A 159 11.65 24.50 15.87
CA SER A 159 11.26 25.43 14.80
C SER A 159 12.41 25.85 13.87
N ASP A 160 13.64 25.54 14.26
CA ASP A 160 14.83 25.78 13.44
C ASP A 160 15.05 24.69 12.39
N CYS A 161 14.33 23.57 12.49
CA CYS A 161 14.52 22.37 11.66
C CYS A 161 16.00 21.93 11.56
N GLN A 162 16.75 22.01 12.67
CA GLN A 162 18.16 21.61 12.70
C GLN A 162 18.38 20.19 13.23
N THR A 163 17.52 19.72 14.13
CA THR A 163 17.67 18.40 14.77
C THR A 163 16.61 17.44 14.23
N PRO A 164 16.94 16.61 13.23
CA PRO A 164 16.00 15.69 12.63
C PRO A 164 15.66 14.53 13.58
N ILE A 165 14.39 14.16 13.59
CA ILE A 165 13.80 13.05 14.34
C ILE A 165 13.64 11.85 13.43
N SER A 166 12.95 12.06 12.31
CA SER A 166 12.65 11.02 11.33
C SER A 166 12.74 11.57 9.91
N VAL A 167 12.96 10.67 8.97
CA VAL A 167 12.79 10.92 7.55
C VAL A 167 11.97 9.81 6.93
N GLU A 168 11.00 10.23 6.14
CA GLU A 168 10.05 9.39 5.42
C GLU A 168 10.06 9.82 3.97
N HIS A 169 9.76 8.90 3.06
CA HIS A 169 9.54 9.26 1.67
C HIS A 169 8.48 8.41 1.01
N TYR A 170 7.69 9.06 0.17
CA TYR A 170 6.54 8.48 -0.50
C TYR A 170 6.62 8.78 -1.99
N VAL A 171 6.12 7.87 -2.82
CA VAL A 171 5.91 8.18 -4.24
C VAL A 171 4.77 9.19 -4.37
N LYS A 172 5.01 10.24 -5.15
CA LYS A 172 4.03 11.29 -5.37
C LYS A 172 3.32 11.12 -6.71
N THR A 173 2.00 11.22 -6.66
CA THR A 173 1.09 11.15 -7.82
C THR A 173 0.77 12.53 -8.40
N GLU A 174 0.94 13.58 -7.61
CA GLU A 174 0.76 14.97 -8.03
C GLU A 174 2.08 15.74 -8.07
N SER A 175 2.06 16.98 -8.58
CA SER A 175 3.23 17.87 -8.54
C SER A 175 3.72 18.10 -7.11
N CYS A 176 4.98 17.80 -6.85
CA CYS A 176 5.60 18.03 -5.55
C CYS A 176 5.85 19.52 -5.30
N GLN A 177 5.42 20.03 -4.14
CA GLN A 177 5.68 21.39 -3.68
C GLN A 177 6.52 21.30 -2.41
N GLU A 178 7.70 21.91 -2.46
CA GLU A 178 8.57 22.02 -1.29
C GLU A 178 8.00 23.04 -0.30
N THR A 179 8.23 22.81 0.99
CA THR A 179 7.82 23.75 2.04
C THR A 179 9.02 24.18 2.87
N SER A 180 8.95 25.38 3.41
CA SER A 180 9.79 25.76 4.55
C SER A 180 9.42 24.95 5.79
N CYS A 181 10.28 25.00 6.82
CA CYS A 181 10.02 24.46 8.15
C CYS A 181 8.70 25.03 8.70
N TYR A 182 7.77 24.18 9.10
CA TYR A 182 6.53 24.59 9.76
C TYR A 182 6.09 23.57 10.81
N GLN A 183 5.26 23.99 11.76
CA GLN A 183 4.74 23.11 12.81
C GLN A 183 3.55 22.29 12.29
N HIS A 184 3.69 20.97 12.31
CA HIS A 184 2.63 20.02 11.97
C HIS A 184 1.60 19.89 13.11
N GLU A 185 0.41 19.34 12.83
CA GLU A 185 -0.69 19.21 13.81
C GLU A 185 -0.31 18.37 15.03
N ASN A 186 0.62 17.42 14.85
CA ASN A 186 1.16 16.61 15.94
C ASN A 186 2.21 17.37 16.80
N GLY A 187 2.48 18.65 16.52
CA GLY A 187 3.40 19.50 17.27
C GLY A 187 4.87 19.42 16.83
N ASN A 188 5.26 18.44 16.02
CA ASN A 188 6.61 18.39 15.44
C ASN A 188 6.76 19.41 14.32
N TYR A 189 8.01 19.79 14.03
CA TYR A 189 8.30 20.64 12.88
C TYR A 189 8.63 19.76 11.67
N VAL A 190 8.13 20.11 10.49
CA VAL A 190 8.31 19.30 9.29
C VAL A 190 8.77 20.14 8.11
N THR A 191 9.50 19.50 7.19
CA THR A 191 9.79 20.04 5.85
C THR A 191 9.44 19.01 4.79
N TYR A 192 8.95 19.48 3.64
CA TYR A 192 8.78 18.66 2.44
C TYR A 192 9.83 19.02 1.41
N LYS A 193 10.51 18.00 0.88
CA LYS A 193 11.43 18.12 -0.25
C LYS A 193 10.99 17.23 -1.39
N CYS A 194 11.29 17.66 -2.61
CA CYS A 194 10.88 16.97 -3.82
C CYS A 194 12.11 16.32 -4.49
N ALA A 195 12.03 15.04 -4.79
CA ALA A 195 13.09 14.32 -5.46
C ALA A 195 12.55 13.51 -6.64
N LYS A 196 13.29 13.40 -7.74
CA LYS A 196 12.88 12.51 -8.84
C LYS A 196 13.20 11.05 -8.56
N THR A 197 14.31 10.81 -7.88
CA THR A 197 14.79 9.51 -7.42
C THR A 197 15.30 9.67 -6.00
N VAL A 198 15.22 8.60 -5.21
CA VAL A 198 15.71 8.59 -3.83
C VAL A 198 16.69 7.43 -3.68
N ASP A 199 17.89 7.74 -3.19
CA ASP A 199 18.79 6.74 -2.62
C ASP A 199 18.59 6.79 -1.10
N PRO A 200 17.91 5.79 -0.50
CA PRO A 200 17.59 5.81 0.92
C PRO A 200 18.84 5.93 1.81
N ASN A 201 19.94 5.27 1.46
CA ASN A 201 21.16 5.31 2.26
C ASN A 201 21.78 6.71 2.25
N LYS A 202 21.83 7.35 1.08
CA LYS A 202 22.33 8.72 0.95
C LYS A 202 21.41 9.71 1.66
N LEU A 203 20.09 9.51 1.58
CA LEU A 203 19.10 10.34 2.25
C LEU A 203 19.28 10.30 3.78
N ILE A 204 19.41 9.11 4.36
CA ILE A 204 19.66 8.92 5.80
C ILE A 204 20.97 9.60 6.21
N GLN A 205 22.06 9.38 5.47
CA GLN A 205 23.35 9.99 5.77
C GLN A 205 23.31 11.52 5.75
N LEU A 206 22.67 12.12 4.74
CA LEU A 206 22.54 13.56 4.61
C LEU A 206 21.62 14.16 5.66
N THR A 207 20.57 13.45 6.04
CA THR A 207 19.58 13.94 7.01
C THR A 207 20.15 13.91 8.41
N PHE A 208 20.65 12.76 8.86
CA PHE A 208 21.05 12.56 10.25
C PHE A 208 22.53 12.85 10.52
N ASN A 209 23.30 13.25 9.50
CA ASN A 209 24.73 13.56 9.62
C ASN A 209 25.54 12.45 10.34
N GLY A 210 25.22 11.19 10.03
CA GLY A 210 25.87 10.02 10.62
C GLY A 210 25.41 9.64 12.04
N ALA A 211 24.38 10.30 12.59
CA ALA A 211 23.78 9.86 13.85
C ALA A 211 23.21 8.43 13.72
N PRO A 212 23.26 7.62 14.81
CA PRO A 212 22.70 6.28 14.79
C PRO A 212 21.19 6.30 14.49
N THR A 213 20.76 5.45 13.56
CA THR A 213 19.37 5.38 13.11
C THR A 213 18.88 3.94 13.09
N PHE A 214 17.57 3.78 13.02
CA PHE A 214 16.94 2.51 12.71
C PHE A 214 15.82 2.74 11.69
N LYS A 215 15.61 1.74 10.85
CA LYS A 215 14.48 1.70 9.94
C LYS A 215 13.32 1.03 10.66
N TYR A 216 12.18 1.68 10.65
CA TYR A 216 10.90 1.17 11.12
C TYR A 216 9.98 0.97 9.92
N THR A 217 9.43 -0.23 9.79
CA THR A 217 8.47 -0.57 8.75
C THR A 217 7.16 -0.98 9.39
N GLN A 218 6.06 -0.38 8.95
CA GLN A 218 4.72 -0.82 9.31
C GLN A 218 4.07 -1.55 8.14
N TYR A 219 3.25 -2.54 8.48
CA TYR A 219 2.51 -3.40 7.58
C TYR A 219 1.02 -3.35 7.94
N GLU A 220 0.17 -3.75 7.01
CA GLU A 220 -1.27 -3.85 7.22
C GLU A 220 -1.69 -5.24 7.74
N ASP A 221 -0.82 -6.24 7.64
CA ASP A 221 -1.05 -7.61 8.10
C ASP A 221 -0.03 -8.06 9.16
N SER A 222 -0.46 -9.02 9.99
CA SER A 222 0.33 -9.49 11.14
C SER A 222 1.52 -10.36 10.73
N ASP A 223 1.60 -10.80 9.47
CA ASP A 223 2.74 -11.55 8.93
C ASP A 223 3.76 -10.63 8.24
N CYS A 224 3.54 -9.31 8.26
CA CYS A 224 4.39 -8.29 7.66
C CYS A 224 4.66 -8.53 6.16
N ARG A 225 3.60 -8.83 5.40
CA ARG A 225 3.67 -9.05 3.94
C ARG A 225 3.20 -7.83 3.16
N LEU A 226 2.12 -7.21 3.62
CA LEU A 226 1.44 -6.07 3.02
C LEU A 226 2.02 -4.78 3.58
N PHE A 227 3.00 -4.24 2.86
CA PHE A 227 3.66 -3.00 3.22
C PHE A 227 2.66 -1.84 3.40
N SER A 228 2.81 -1.07 4.48
CA SER A 228 2.08 0.18 4.72
C SER A 228 2.99 1.39 4.51
N PHE A 229 3.98 1.58 5.38
CA PHE A 229 4.97 2.65 5.24
C PHE A 229 6.31 2.29 5.89
N ASP A 230 7.33 3.06 5.55
CA ASP A 230 8.64 3.05 6.17
C ASP A 230 9.00 4.43 6.69
N LEU A 231 9.75 4.46 7.79
CA LEU A 231 10.40 5.65 8.28
C LEU A 231 11.77 5.29 8.86
N ASP A 232 12.75 6.17 8.67
CA ASP A 232 14.03 6.09 9.35
C ASP A 232 14.01 7.06 10.53
N LYS A 233 14.36 6.57 11.74
CA LYS A 233 14.36 7.35 12.98
C LYS A 233 15.76 7.51 13.54
N CYS A 234 16.06 8.69 14.07
CA CYS A 234 17.25 8.95 14.86
C CYS A 234 17.11 8.37 16.27
N LEU A 235 18.11 7.60 16.71
CA LEU A 235 18.18 7.13 18.09
C LEU A 235 18.50 8.28 19.05
N ASN A 236 18.07 8.11 20.30
CA ASN A 236 18.24 9.01 21.43
C ASN A 236 17.73 10.44 21.17
N THR A 237 16.79 10.59 20.24
CA THR A 237 16.15 11.86 19.93
C THR A 237 14.72 11.82 20.41
N CYS A 238 14.37 12.81 21.24
CA CYS A 238 13.00 12.96 21.70
C CYS A 238 12.12 13.53 20.59
N TYR A 239 10.93 12.96 20.40
CA TYR A 239 9.89 13.53 19.55
C TYR A 239 8.61 13.77 20.33
N SER A 240 7.97 14.91 20.07
CA SER A 240 6.75 15.32 20.76
C SER A 240 5.54 15.05 19.88
N GLY A 241 4.40 14.74 20.49
CA GLY A 241 3.13 14.68 19.80
C GLY A 241 2.07 13.90 20.56
N SER A 242 0.83 14.00 20.09
CA SER A 242 -0.28 13.22 20.65
C SER A 242 -0.17 11.78 20.17
N LEU A 243 0.47 10.93 20.98
CA LEU A 243 0.65 9.49 20.70
C LEU A 243 -0.39 8.63 21.44
N GLY A 244 -1.42 9.27 21.97
CA GLY A 244 -2.45 8.66 22.83
C GLY A 244 -2.94 9.65 23.88
N SER A 245 -3.95 9.25 24.65
CA SER A 245 -4.61 10.16 25.62
C SER A 245 -3.69 10.67 26.73
N ASN A 246 -2.63 9.93 27.08
CA ASN A 246 -1.70 10.26 28.16
C ASN A 246 -0.23 10.35 27.72
N ILE A 247 0.05 10.22 26.43
CA ILE A 247 1.42 10.20 25.90
C ILE A 247 1.61 11.44 25.02
N GLN A 248 2.54 12.30 25.42
CA GLN A 248 2.83 13.57 24.75
C GLN A 248 4.21 13.60 24.08
N SER A 249 5.07 12.62 24.35
CA SER A 249 6.34 12.47 23.65
C SER A 249 6.89 11.06 23.81
N ALA A 250 7.86 10.72 22.98
CA ALA A 250 8.61 9.48 23.11
C ALA A 250 10.08 9.68 22.74
N ASN A 251 10.92 8.82 23.33
CA ASN A 251 12.33 8.69 23.00
C ASN A 251 12.60 7.24 22.59
N THR A 252 13.59 7.04 21.74
CA THR A 252 14.04 5.71 21.32
C THR A 252 15.47 5.49 21.73
N SER A 253 15.78 4.40 22.41
CA SER A 253 17.14 3.96 22.70
C SER A 253 17.37 2.57 22.12
N ILE A 254 18.63 2.14 22.08
CA ILE A 254 18.98 0.78 21.72
C ILE A 254 19.39 0.02 22.98
N THR A 255 18.94 -1.23 23.13
CA THR A 255 19.34 -2.06 24.27
C THR A 255 20.81 -2.45 24.22
N ASP A 256 21.35 -2.84 25.37
CA ASP A 256 22.71 -3.38 25.46
C ASP A 256 22.85 -4.57 24.48
N GLY A 257 23.83 -4.48 23.58
CA GLY A 257 24.07 -5.48 22.54
C GLY A 257 23.35 -5.24 21.21
N GLY A 258 22.46 -4.25 21.12
CA GLY A 258 21.83 -3.87 19.86
C GLY A 258 20.68 -4.75 19.39
N SER A 259 20.13 -5.60 20.27
CA SER A 259 19.11 -6.61 19.95
C SER A 259 17.69 -6.06 19.81
N SER A 260 17.40 -4.91 20.41
CA SER A 260 16.08 -4.29 20.33
C SER A 260 16.17 -2.77 20.42
N VAL A 261 15.22 -2.09 19.78
CA VAL A 261 14.96 -0.66 20.01
C VAL A 261 13.92 -0.55 21.11
N GLN A 262 14.23 0.22 22.14
CA GLN A 262 13.32 0.53 23.23
C GLN A 262 12.66 1.89 22.98
N TYR A 263 11.33 1.89 22.89
CA TYR A 263 10.52 3.11 22.94
C TYR A 263 10.17 3.42 24.38
N SER A 264 10.48 4.64 24.81
CA SER A 264 10.09 5.18 26.12
C SER A 264 9.09 6.31 25.93
N TYR A 265 7.89 6.14 26.46
CA TYR A 265 6.76 7.07 26.27
C TYR A 265 6.57 7.94 27.51
N TYR A 266 6.41 9.25 27.31
CA TYR A 266 6.35 10.23 28.40
C TYR A 266 5.05 11.03 28.40
N SER A 267 4.62 11.43 29.59
CA SER A 267 3.37 12.15 29.82
C SER A 267 3.41 13.64 29.45
N LYS A 268 4.59 14.23 29.24
CA LYS A 268 4.75 15.62 28.78
C LYS A 268 5.59 15.67 27.50
N ALA A 269 5.51 16.78 26.78
CA ALA A 269 6.36 17.05 25.62
C ALA A 269 7.86 17.02 25.97
N ASN A 270 8.71 16.87 24.94
CA ASN A 270 10.17 16.90 25.05
C ASN A 270 10.75 15.84 26.02
N CYS A 271 10.06 14.70 26.15
CA CYS A 271 10.48 13.55 26.96
C CYS A 271 10.66 13.91 28.43
N GLN A 272 9.78 14.78 28.90
CA GLN A 272 9.69 15.22 30.29
C GLN A 272 8.49 14.56 30.99
N GLY A 273 8.47 14.66 32.32
CA GLY A 273 7.39 14.13 33.14
C GLY A 273 7.57 12.65 33.47
N GLN A 274 6.46 11.97 33.79
CA GLN A 274 6.45 10.56 34.14
C GLN A 274 6.59 9.70 32.89
N LEU A 275 7.42 8.65 32.99
CA LEU A 275 7.47 7.53 32.05
C LEU A 275 6.16 6.75 32.16
N VAL A 276 5.38 6.76 31.07
CA VAL A 276 4.04 6.17 31.00
C VAL A 276 4.12 4.71 30.62
N ASP A 277 4.93 4.39 29.61
CA ASP A 277 5.06 3.05 29.06
C ASP A 277 6.43 2.85 28.41
N THR A 278 6.82 1.59 28.22
CA THR A 278 7.98 1.20 27.43
C THR A 278 7.67 0.03 26.53
N SER A 279 8.00 0.14 25.25
CA SER A 279 7.90 -0.96 24.28
C SER A 279 9.30 -1.35 23.79
N MET A 280 9.51 -2.63 23.48
CA MET A 280 10.76 -3.14 22.93
C MET A 280 10.46 -3.90 21.64
N ILE A 281 11.13 -3.51 20.55
CA ILE A 281 10.97 -4.12 19.23
C ILE A 281 12.31 -4.71 18.79
N PRO A 282 12.38 -6.01 18.42
CA PRO A 282 13.59 -6.64 17.91
C PRO A 282 14.16 -5.90 16.69
N THR A 283 15.49 -5.80 16.61
CA THR A 283 16.20 -5.10 15.51
C THR A 283 16.64 -6.01 14.37
N ASP A 284 16.30 -7.29 14.44
CA ASP A 284 16.66 -8.32 13.47
C ASP A 284 15.73 -8.37 12.26
N GLY A 285 14.76 -7.44 12.17
CA GLY A 285 13.74 -7.41 11.13
C GLY A 285 12.61 -8.43 11.34
N THR A 286 12.55 -9.10 12.49
CA THR A 286 11.44 -10.01 12.80
C THR A 286 10.12 -9.23 12.91
N CYS A 287 9.08 -9.74 12.24
CA CYS A 287 7.74 -9.19 12.31
C CYS A 287 7.18 -9.29 13.74
N THR A 288 6.81 -8.14 14.31
CA THR A 288 6.20 -8.02 15.63
C THR A 288 4.98 -7.13 15.51
N ASN A 289 3.78 -7.69 15.64
CA ASN A 289 2.51 -6.93 15.62
C ASN A 289 2.45 -5.90 14.49
N PHE A 290 2.48 -6.35 13.23
CA PHE A 290 2.38 -5.49 12.04
C PHE A 290 3.61 -4.58 11.81
N GLU A 291 4.71 -4.78 12.53
CA GLU A 291 5.88 -3.89 12.48
C GLU A 291 7.18 -4.67 12.38
N THR A 292 8.18 -4.14 11.68
CA THR A 292 9.56 -4.61 11.73
C THR A 292 10.50 -3.44 12.03
N VAL A 293 11.59 -3.74 12.73
CA VAL A 293 12.66 -2.77 12.98
C VAL A 293 13.98 -3.37 12.55
N VAL A 294 14.75 -2.61 11.78
CA VAL A 294 16.12 -2.97 11.36
C VAL A 294 17.06 -1.88 11.84
N PHE A 295 17.99 -2.25 12.72
CA PHE A 295 18.97 -1.29 13.21
C PHE A 295 20.06 -1.03 12.16
N ASN A 296 20.12 0.21 11.68
CA ASN A 296 21.18 0.66 10.78
C ASN A 296 22.39 1.00 11.63
N LYS A 297 23.20 -0.02 11.95
CA LYS A 297 24.50 0.17 12.58
C LYS A 297 25.43 0.84 11.57
N VAL A 298 25.35 2.17 11.47
CA VAL A 298 26.44 2.96 10.91
C VAL A 298 27.60 2.73 11.87
N LEU A 299 28.46 1.77 11.53
CA LEU A 299 29.76 1.66 12.17
C LEU A 299 30.37 3.05 12.01
N PRO A 300 30.75 3.75 13.10
CA PRO A 300 31.52 4.97 12.95
C PRO A 300 32.67 4.61 12.01
N PRO A 301 32.91 5.38 10.94
CA PRO A 301 33.92 5.05 9.93
C PRO A 301 35.18 4.74 10.70
N ASN A 302 35.61 3.47 10.65
CA ASN A 302 36.56 2.88 11.58
C ASN A 302 37.63 3.91 11.93
N GLY A 303 37.57 4.41 13.16
CA GLY A 303 38.58 5.26 13.77
C GLY A 303 39.84 4.45 13.98
N THR A 304 40.46 4.03 12.88
CA THR A 304 41.89 3.81 12.86
C THR A 304 42.49 5.21 12.87
N PRO A 305 43.35 5.58 13.82
CA PRO A 305 44.11 6.81 13.73
C PRO A 305 44.90 6.72 12.42
N SER A 306 44.45 7.42 11.38
CA SER A 306 45.17 7.55 10.13
C SER A 306 46.44 8.34 10.46
N THR A 307 47.51 7.61 10.74
CA THR A 307 48.87 8.09 10.58
C THR A 307 48.97 8.59 9.14
N PRO A 308 49.52 9.78 8.85
CA PRO A 308 49.53 10.33 7.50
C PRO A 308 50.39 9.43 6.59
N ALA A 309 49.73 8.48 5.92
CA ALA A 309 50.31 7.74 4.83
C ALA A 309 50.29 8.67 3.61
N ALA A 310 51.49 8.98 3.12
CA ALA A 310 51.69 9.68 1.87
C ALA A 310 51.17 8.80 0.73
N ASP A 311 49.95 9.07 0.26
CA ASP A 311 49.41 8.41 -0.92
C ASP A 311 49.87 9.11 -2.19
N SER A 312 50.74 8.42 -2.90
CA SER A 312 51.07 8.62 -4.30
C SER A 312 49.95 8.04 -5.18
N GLY A 313 49.22 8.94 -5.87
CA GLY A 313 48.70 8.75 -7.24
C GLY A 313 47.59 7.72 -7.48
N ASN A 314 46.36 8.18 -7.73
CA ASN A 314 45.89 8.46 -9.10
C ASN A 314 44.44 8.99 -9.16
N SER A 315 44.32 10.11 -9.87
CA SER A 315 43.18 10.71 -10.58
C SER A 315 41.73 10.43 -10.12
N ASN A 316 41.12 11.44 -9.48
CA ASN A 316 39.88 12.09 -9.93
C ASN A 316 39.75 13.47 -9.24
N VAL A 317 40.62 14.40 -9.65
CA VAL A 317 40.67 15.79 -9.18
C VAL A 317 39.76 16.64 -10.07
N GLY A 318 38.52 16.85 -9.64
CA GLY A 318 37.58 17.72 -10.35
C GLY A 318 36.71 18.62 -9.48
N VAL A 319 36.50 18.28 -8.19
CA VAL A 319 35.46 18.94 -7.38
C VAL A 319 35.99 19.59 -6.09
N ILE A 320 37.17 19.20 -5.59
CA ILE A 320 37.68 19.67 -4.29
C ILE A 320 38.47 21.00 -4.41
N ALA A 321 38.94 21.37 -5.60
CA ALA A 321 39.66 22.64 -5.81
C ALA A 321 38.75 23.89 -5.80
N GLY A 322 37.43 23.74 -5.94
CA GLY A 322 36.48 24.87 -5.96
C GLY A 322 36.15 25.44 -4.58
N ALA A 323 36.11 24.59 -3.55
CA ALA A 323 35.66 24.98 -2.21
C ALA A 323 36.71 25.80 -1.43
N VAL A 324 38.00 25.53 -1.64
CA VAL A 324 39.09 26.24 -0.94
C VAL A 324 39.28 27.65 -1.50
N MET A 325 39.14 27.81 -2.83
CA MET A 325 39.22 29.12 -3.48
C MET A 325 38.02 30.02 -3.15
N GLY A 326 36.80 29.46 -3.05
CA GLY A 326 35.60 30.24 -2.67
C GLY A 326 35.69 30.83 -1.26
N SER A 327 36.20 30.05 -0.29
CA SER A 327 36.34 30.50 1.10
C SER A 327 37.39 31.60 1.26
N LEU A 328 38.50 31.56 0.50
CA LEU A 328 39.52 32.61 0.56
C LEU A 328 39.03 33.95 0.00
N VAL A 329 38.18 33.93 -1.04
CA VAL A 329 37.58 35.15 -1.59
C VAL A 329 36.59 35.78 -0.60
N LEU A 330 35.80 34.97 0.10
CA LEU A 330 34.87 35.44 1.14
C LEU A 330 35.61 36.06 2.33
N ILE A 331 36.69 35.43 2.81
CA ILE A 331 37.51 35.98 3.90
C ILE A 331 38.17 37.31 3.47
N GLY A 332 38.64 37.40 2.22
CA GLY A 332 39.16 38.66 1.66
C GLY A 332 38.10 39.77 1.60
N LEU A 333 36.88 39.44 1.21
CA LEU A 333 35.74 40.38 1.15
C LEU A 333 35.33 40.88 2.55
N PHE A 334 35.25 39.99 3.53
CA PHE A 334 34.97 40.37 4.92
C PHE A 334 36.08 41.23 5.53
N GLY A 335 37.35 40.89 5.26
CA GLY A 335 38.50 41.71 5.66
C GLY A 335 38.47 43.12 5.04
N PHE A 336 38.12 43.21 3.76
CA PHE A 336 38.02 44.51 3.08
C PHE A 336 36.85 45.36 3.60
N ILE A 337 35.67 44.78 3.83
CA ILE A 337 34.51 45.50 4.36
C ILE A 337 34.79 46.03 5.77
N THR A 338 35.36 45.21 6.65
CA THR A 338 35.70 45.63 8.02
C THR A 338 36.76 46.72 8.05
N PHE A 339 37.77 46.65 7.18
CA PHE A 339 38.76 47.73 7.01
C PHE A 339 38.15 49.03 6.47
N TRP A 340 37.21 48.93 5.53
CA TRP A 340 36.55 50.11 4.94
C TRP A 340 35.63 50.80 5.96
N VAL A 341 34.88 50.02 6.74
CA VAL A 341 33.99 50.54 7.79
C VAL A 341 34.80 51.16 8.93
N SER A 342 35.91 50.57 9.36
CA SER A 342 36.77 51.13 10.41
C SER A 342 37.41 52.46 9.98
N LYS A 343 37.87 52.55 8.72
CA LYS A 343 38.44 53.79 8.16
C LYS A 343 37.39 54.90 7.99
N LYS A 344 36.13 54.55 7.73
CA LYS A 344 35.01 55.51 7.64
C LYS A 344 34.54 55.99 9.02
N LYS A 345 34.58 55.13 10.04
CA LYS A 345 34.15 55.46 11.42
C LYS A 345 35.10 56.42 12.13
N SER A 346 36.36 56.54 11.68
CA SER A 346 37.33 57.50 12.23
C SER A 346 37.09 58.97 11.84
N LYS A 347 36.15 59.26 10.93
CA LYS A 347 35.90 60.65 10.47
C LYS A 347 34.60 61.29 10.97
N ASN A 348 33.70 60.55 11.61
CA ASN A 348 32.34 61.04 11.91
C ASN A 348 31.95 60.96 13.40
N ASN A 349 32.84 61.34 14.32
CA ASN A 349 32.50 61.51 15.74
C ASN A 349 32.80 62.93 16.22
N LEU A 350 31.96 63.86 15.77
CA LEU A 350 31.73 65.17 16.40
C LEU A 350 30.28 65.56 16.07
N GLN A 351 29.32 65.13 16.90
CA GLN A 351 28.14 65.89 17.34
C GLN A 351 27.08 64.98 18.01
N GLN A 352 27.01 65.13 19.33
CA GLN A 352 25.82 65.34 20.17
C GLN A 352 24.46 64.69 19.84
N SER A 353 24.04 63.80 20.76
CA SER A 353 22.96 63.99 21.77
C SER A 353 21.46 64.05 21.34
N PRO A 354 20.50 63.85 22.28
CA PRO A 354 19.47 62.81 22.19
C PRO A 354 18.04 63.37 22.25
N VAL A 355 17.02 62.48 22.25
CA VAL A 355 15.58 62.62 22.66
C VAL A 355 14.82 61.46 21.97
N THR A 356 13.71 60.86 22.37
CA THR A 356 12.92 60.64 23.60
C THR A 356 11.75 59.73 23.14
N ALA A 357 11.44 58.71 23.94
CA ALA A 357 10.15 58.03 24.24
C ALA A 357 8.95 57.94 23.26
N ALA A 358 8.12 56.92 23.58
CA ALA A 358 6.67 56.75 23.35
C ALA A 358 6.23 56.10 22.02
N GLU A 359 5.16 55.30 21.89
CA GLU A 359 4.16 54.62 22.74
C GLU A 359 3.10 54.02 21.79
N SER A 360 2.32 53.01 22.23
CA SER A 360 0.95 52.69 21.76
C SER A 360 0.77 52.11 20.34
N SER A 361 -0.24 51.32 19.93
CA SER A 361 -1.48 50.68 20.44
C SER A 361 -1.94 49.76 19.26
N GLU A 362 -2.41 48.52 19.45
CA GLU A 362 -3.78 48.07 19.77
C GLU A 362 -4.80 48.05 18.60
N ILE A 363 -5.77 47.12 18.69
CA ILE A 363 -7.09 47.00 17.99
C ILE A 363 -7.07 46.18 16.68
N SER A 364 -8.04 45.35 16.26
CA SER A 364 -9.21 44.59 16.76
C SER A 364 -10.04 44.22 15.50
N SER A 365 -10.84 43.14 15.52
CA SER A 365 -12.22 43.06 14.94
C SER A 365 -12.57 41.85 14.01
N THR A 366 -13.36 40.92 14.57
CA THR A 366 -14.75 40.47 14.20
C THR A 366 -15.13 40.00 12.75
N GLN A 367 -15.34 38.67 12.56
CA GLN A 367 -16.60 37.89 12.27
C GLN A 367 -17.56 38.24 11.07
N PRO A 368 -18.66 37.47 10.71
CA PRO A 368 -18.82 36.06 10.22
C PRO A 368 -19.91 35.82 9.08
N VAL A 369 -20.25 34.53 8.81
CA VAL A 369 -21.53 33.88 8.34
C VAL A 369 -21.88 33.74 6.83
N SER A 370 -22.16 32.50 6.35
CA SER A 370 -23.50 32.01 5.88
C SER A 370 -23.52 30.68 5.08
N ILE A 371 -24.65 29.98 5.23
CA ILE A 371 -25.08 28.62 4.82
C ILE A 371 -25.79 28.66 3.43
N THR A 372 -26.01 27.52 2.70
CA THR A 372 -27.30 27.12 2.04
C THR A 372 -27.23 25.87 1.08
N SER A 373 -28.11 24.90 1.39
CA SER A 373 -28.86 23.79 0.70
C SER A 373 -28.60 23.12 -0.67
N SER A 374 -28.95 21.82 -0.72
CA SER A 374 -29.23 20.86 -1.83
C SER A 374 -30.45 21.17 -2.72
N PRO A 375 -30.67 20.37 -3.80
CA PRO A 375 -31.82 19.43 -3.81
C PRO A 375 -31.64 18.07 -4.54
N GLU A 376 -32.63 17.19 -4.31
CA GLU A 376 -32.89 15.82 -4.83
C GLU A 376 -33.28 15.74 -6.32
N SER A 377 -33.15 14.54 -6.93
CA SER A 377 -33.95 14.14 -8.10
C SER A 377 -34.17 12.63 -8.19
N THR A 378 -35.46 12.27 -8.25
CA THR A 378 -36.09 10.96 -8.47
C THR A 378 -35.98 10.51 -9.94
N GLY A 379 -35.87 9.20 -10.21
CA GLY A 379 -35.91 8.67 -11.58
C GLY A 379 -36.15 7.16 -11.66
N THR A 380 -37.37 6.79 -12.08
CA THR A 380 -37.94 5.45 -12.22
C THR A 380 -37.61 4.84 -13.61
N GLY A 381 -37.40 3.52 -13.69
CA GLY A 381 -37.97 2.72 -14.79
C GLY A 381 -37.07 1.82 -15.66
N THR A 382 -37.44 0.54 -15.66
CA THR A 382 -37.52 -0.41 -16.81
C THR A 382 -36.33 -1.36 -17.06
N PHE A 383 -36.59 -2.65 -16.81
CA PHE A 383 -35.74 -3.79 -17.15
C PHE A 383 -36.02 -4.28 -18.59
N ALA A 384 -34.98 -4.53 -19.37
CA ALA A 384 -35.05 -5.25 -20.63
C ALA A 384 -34.05 -6.41 -20.63
N ASN A 385 -34.59 -7.62 -20.88
CA ASN A 385 -33.89 -8.88 -21.04
C ASN A 385 -33.15 -8.91 -22.38
N THR A 386 -31.85 -9.24 -22.38
CA THR A 386 -31.15 -9.70 -23.59
C THR A 386 -30.24 -10.89 -23.27
N SER A 387 -30.56 -12.01 -23.91
CA SER A 387 -29.80 -13.25 -23.94
C SER A 387 -28.55 -13.12 -24.83
N PHE A 388 -27.41 -13.65 -24.39
CA PHE A 388 -26.23 -13.84 -25.24
C PHE A 388 -25.84 -15.31 -25.37
N LEU A 389 -25.63 -15.71 -26.62
CA LEU A 389 -25.19 -17.01 -27.10
C LEU A 389 -23.69 -17.21 -26.81
N VAL A 390 -23.36 -18.30 -26.13
CA VAL A 390 -21.99 -18.80 -25.96
C VAL A 390 -21.65 -19.65 -27.19
N ASN A 391 -20.61 -19.26 -27.93
CA ASN A 391 -20.04 -20.07 -29.00
C ASN A 391 -18.70 -20.64 -28.54
N ASN A 392 -18.66 -21.96 -28.34
CA ASN A 392 -17.45 -22.71 -28.01
C ASN A 392 -16.65 -23.00 -29.28
N ASN A 393 -15.36 -22.66 -29.31
CA ASN A 393 -14.36 -23.47 -29.98
C ASN A 393 -12.95 -23.21 -29.42
N SER A 394 -12.28 -24.31 -29.12
CA SER A 394 -10.98 -24.49 -28.48
C SER A 394 -9.80 -24.26 -29.42
N ASP A 395 -8.66 -23.79 -28.89
CA ASP A 395 -7.35 -24.38 -29.22
C ASP A 395 -6.31 -24.09 -28.12
N LYS A 396 -5.66 -25.16 -27.64
CA LYS A 396 -4.60 -25.15 -26.63
C LYS A 396 -3.34 -24.47 -27.17
N LYS A 397 -2.90 -23.38 -26.54
CA LYS A 397 -1.50 -22.93 -26.56
C LYS A 397 -1.00 -22.73 -25.14
N THR A 398 0.02 -23.51 -24.78
CA THR A 398 0.88 -23.33 -23.61
C THR A 398 1.60 -21.99 -23.70
N GLY A 399 1.21 -21.03 -22.87
CA GLY A 399 1.93 -19.76 -22.71
C GLY A 399 1.09 -18.72 -21.96
N GLY A 400 1.36 -18.53 -20.66
CA GLY A 400 0.84 -17.40 -19.92
C GLY A 400 0.61 -17.59 -18.41
N PHE A 401 1.63 -17.98 -17.63
CA PHE A 401 1.48 -18.22 -16.18
C PHE A 401 0.86 -17.04 -15.38
N VAL A 402 1.03 -15.78 -15.80
CA VAL A 402 0.51 -14.60 -15.10
C VAL A 402 -0.94 -14.26 -15.50
N PHE A 403 -1.29 -14.44 -16.78
CA PHE A 403 -2.67 -14.26 -17.24
C PHE A 403 -3.54 -15.48 -16.94
N ASP A 404 -2.97 -16.69 -16.90
CA ASP A 404 -3.64 -17.87 -16.35
C ASP A 404 -3.86 -17.71 -14.85
N ALA A 405 -2.99 -17.04 -14.09
CA ALA A 405 -3.25 -16.74 -12.68
C ALA A 405 -4.36 -15.69 -12.50
N MET A 406 -4.42 -14.64 -13.33
CA MET A 406 -5.51 -13.65 -13.29
C MET A 406 -6.84 -14.19 -13.84
N ASN A 407 -6.81 -15.00 -14.91
CA ASN A 407 -7.98 -15.70 -15.43
C ASN A 407 -8.37 -16.89 -14.54
N SER A 408 -7.46 -17.52 -13.80
CA SER A 408 -7.74 -18.53 -12.76
C SER A 408 -8.12 -17.89 -11.42
N LEU A 409 -8.02 -16.57 -11.26
CA LEU A 409 -8.64 -15.81 -10.17
C LEU A 409 -10.05 -15.36 -10.58
N ALA A 410 -10.26 -15.00 -11.85
CA ALA A 410 -11.60 -14.84 -12.43
C ALA A 410 -12.34 -16.19 -12.60
N ALA A 411 -11.58 -17.27 -12.70
CA ALA A 411 -12.02 -18.67 -12.69
C ALA A 411 -11.43 -19.41 -11.47
N CYS A 412 -11.28 -18.71 -10.35
CA CYS A 412 -11.58 -19.39 -9.10
C CYS A 412 -13.06 -19.70 -9.29
N ASP A 413 -13.38 -20.97 -9.58
CA ASP A 413 -14.73 -21.47 -9.38
C ASP A 413 -15.07 -21.12 -7.92
N ALA A 414 -15.60 -19.92 -7.70
CA ALA A 414 -16.50 -19.64 -6.61
C ALA A 414 -17.51 -20.75 -6.80
N VAL A 415 -17.39 -21.80 -5.96
CA VAL A 415 -18.16 -23.03 -6.02
C VAL A 415 -19.51 -22.65 -6.55
N GLY A 416 -19.73 -22.92 -7.83
CA GLY A 416 -20.87 -22.41 -8.55
C GLY A 416 -22.04 -23.12 -7.93
N ALA A 417 -22.58 -22.52 -6.87
CA ALA A 417 -23.62 -23.11 -6.06
C ALA A 417 -24.85 -23.08 -6.96
N LYS A 418 -25.00 -24.15 -7.75
CA LYS A 418 -26.24 -24.49 -8.43
C LYS A 418 -27.35 -24.31 -7.41
N MET A 419 -28.48 -23.76 -7.86
CA MET A 419 -29.63 -23.48 -7.00
C MET A 419 -29.85 -24.62 -5.99
N PRO A 420 -30.04 -24.30 -4.70
CA PRO A 420 -30.22 -25.31 -3.68
C PRO A 420 -31.38 -26.22 -4.09
N THR A 421 -31.13 -27.51 -4.07
CA THR A 421 -32.11 -28.52 -4.43
C THR A 421 -32.69 -29.10 -3.16
N ILE A 422 -34.02 -29.13 -3.04
CA ILE A 422 -34.69 -29.69 -1.87
C ILE A 422 -34.60 -31.22 -1.96
N GLY A 423 -33.98 -31.84 -0.96
CA GLY A 423 -33.87 -33.29 -0.81
C GLY A 423 -35.19 -33.92 -0.34
N ILE A 424 -35.24 -35.25 -0.35
CA ILE A 424 -36.41 -36.04 0.09
C ILE A 424 -36.69 -35.83 1.59
N ASP A 425 -35.66 -35.47 2.36
CA ASP A 425 -35.72 -35.13 3.78
C ASP A 425 -36.18 -33.68 4.05
N GLY A 426 -36.50 -32.92 3.00
CA GLY A 426 -36.89 -31.51 3.11
C GLY A 426 -35.73 -30.55 3.38
N LEU A 427 -34.48 -31.03 3.42
CA LEU A 427 -33.31 -30.17 3.54
C LEU A 427 -32.93 -29.61 2.18
N GLN A 428 -32.47 -28.36 2.16
CA GLN A 428 -31.83 -27.80 0.97
C GLN A 428 -30.41 -28.34 0.87
N TYR A 429 -30.03 -28.83 -0.31
CA TYR A 429 -28.69 -29.32 -0.61
C TYR A 429 -27.97 -28.39 -1.57
N THR A 430 -26.67 -28.20 -1.33
CA THR A 430 -25.74 -27.44 -2.17
C THR A 430 -24.57 -28.36 -2.56
N ASP A 431 -24.03 -28.15 -3.77
CA ASP A 431 -22.83 -28.84 -4.20
C ASP A 431 -21.59 -28.14 -3.60
N PHE A 432 -20.74 -28.92 -2.92
CA PHE A 432 -19.44 -28.53 -2.36
C PHE A 432 -18.35 -29.26 -3.15
N GLY A 433 -18.01 -28.72 -4.33
CA GLY A 433 -17.23 -29.44 -5.33
C GLY A 433 -18.03 -30.62 -5.89
N ASP A 434 -17.47 -31.83 -5.81
CA ASP A 434 -18.12 -33.05 -6.29
C ASP A 434 -19.06 -33.71 -5.26
N VAL A 435 -19.31 -33.07 -4.13
CA VAL A 435 -20.12 -33.62 -3.04
C VAL A 435 -21.35 -32.78 -2.80
N ARG A 436 -22.52 -33.42 -2.77
CA ARG A 436 -23.77 -32.76 -2.43
C ARG A 436 -24.08 -32.93 -0.94
N LEU A 437 -24.12 -31.82 -0.21
CA LEU A 437 -24.33 -31.77 1.26
C LEU A 437 -25.46 -30.79 1.61
N PRO A 438 -26.06 -30.86 2.81
CA PRO A 438 -27.02 -29.86 3.25
C PRO A 438 -26.43 -28.44 3.16
N SER A 439 -27.23 -27.45 2.80
CA SER A 439 -26.78 -26.09 2.48
C SER A 439 -26.30 -25.29 3.69
N ILE A 440 -26.65 -25.72 4.91
CA ILE A 440 -26.27 -25.10 6.18
C ILE A 440 -25.29 -26.03 6.90
N PRO A 441 -23.98 -25.74 6.91
CA PRO A 441 -22.96 -26.62 7.49
C PRO A 441 -23.17 -26.96 8.97
N SER A 442 -23.70 -26.04 9.78
CA SER A 442 -24.05 -26.31 11.19
C SER A 442 -25.13 -27.39 11.37
N ARG A 443 -25.85 -27.79 10.32
CA ARG A 443 -26.83 -28.88 10.33
C ARG A 443 -26.25 -30.20 9.79
N TRP A 444 -24.95 -30.27 9.53
CA TRP A 444 -24.33 -31.49 9.04
C TRP A 444 -24.26 -32.56 10.12
N THR A 445 -24.51 -33.80 9.72
CA THR A 445 -24.26 -34.97 10.55
C THR A 445 -22.77 -35.31 10.50
N VAL A 446 -22.31 -36.18 11.40
CA VAL A 446 -20.93 -36.70 11.37
C VAL A 446 -20.56 -37.27 10.00
N SER A 447 -21.47 -37.99 9.34
CA SER A 447 -21.23 -38.53 7.99
C SER A 447 -21.05 -37.45 6.93
N HIS A 448 -21.80 -36.34 7.02
CA HIS A 448 -21.64 -35.19 6.12
C HIS A 448 -20.28 -34.50 6.34
N VAL A 449 -19.89 -34.31 7.61
CA VAL A 449 -18.58 -33.72 7.97
C VAL A 449 -17.43 -34.60 7.46
N MET A 450 -17.48 -35.91 7.68
CA MET A 450 -16.46 -36.84 7.18
C MET A 450 -16.36 -36.80 5.65
N LEU A 451 -17.49 -36.77 4.95
CA LEU A 451 -17.52 -36.74 3.50
C LEU A 451 -16.88 -35.45 2.96
N TRP A 452 -17.22 -34.29 3.54
CA TRP A 452 -16.58 -33.03 3.22
C TRP A 452 -15.07 -33.03 3.54
N ALA A 453 -14.70 -33.47 4.75
CA ALA A 453 -13.32 -33.47 5.23
C ALA A 453 -12.43 -34.36 4.36
N SER A 454 -12.91 -35.54 3.96
CA SER A 454 -12.17 -36.47 3.09
C SER A 454 -11.83 -35.86 1.73
N ARG A 455 -12.68 -34.98 1.19
CA ARG A 455 -12.44 -34.27 -0.08
C ARG A 455 -11.52 -33.07 0.06
N ASN A 456 -11.48 -32.46 1.23
CA ASN A 456 -10.64 -31.30 1.51
C ASN A 456 -9.26 -31.68 2.08
N GLY A 457 -8.86 -32.95 1.92
CA GLY A 457 -7.53 -33.41 2.29
C GLY A 457 -7.36 -33.74 3.77
N ALA A 458 -8.42 -34.10 4.48
CA ALA A 458 -8.29 -34.71 5.81
C ALA A 458 -7.48 -35.99 5.74
N THR A 459 -6.61 -36.20 6.73
CA THR A 459 -5.87 -37.44 6.91
C THR A 459 -6.75 -38.52 7.54
N PRO A 460 -6.39 -39.81 7.44
CA PRO A 460 -7.11 -40.89 8.13
C PRO A 460 -7.26 -40.64 9.63
N GLU A 461 -6.27 -40.02 10.27
CA GLU A 461 -6.29 -39.67 11.70
C GLU A 461 -7.36 -38.61 12.00
N ILE A 462 -7.50 -37.59 11.15
CA ILE A 462 -8.55 -36.56 11.29
C ILE A 462 -9.93 -37.17 11.06
N LEU A 463 -10.07 -38.05 10.06
CA LEU A 463 -11.34 -38.75 9.81
C LEU A 463 -11.71 -39.67 10.98
N ALA A 464 -10.73 -40.34 11.59
CA ALA A 464 -10.93 -41.14 12.80
C ALA A 464 -11.32 -40.26 13.99
N LEU A 465 -10.70 -39.08 14.15
CA LEU A 465 -11.08 -38.10 15.18
C LEU A 465 -12.53 -37.66 15.01
N ILE A 466 -12.94 -37.25 13.80
CA ILE A 466 -14.32 -36.85 13.49
C ILE A 466 -15.31 -37.96 13.84
N GLN A 467 -14.99 -39.20 13.47
CA GLN A 467 -15.85 -40.36 13.74
C GLN A 467 -15.89 -40.73 15.23
N ASN A 468 -14.76 -40.68 15.93
CA ASN A 468 -14.65 -41.11 17.33
C ASN A 468 -15.27 -40.09 18.29
N GLU A 469 -14.99 -38.81 18.07
CA GLU A 469 -15.50 -37.69 18.89
C GLU A 469 -16.91 -37.25 18.45
N GLN A 470 -17.51 -37.93 17.45
CA GLN A 470 -18.83 -37.62 16.92
C GLN A 470 -18.98 -36.15 16.52
N LEU A 471 -17.97 -35.62 15.80
CA LEU A 471 -17.94 -34.21 15.39
C LEU A 471 -18.97 -33.97 14.28
N ASP A 472 -20.14 -33.47 14.68
CA ASP A 472 -21.15 -32.98 13.76
C ASP A 472 -20.79 -31.60 13.20
N GLY A 473 -21.64 -31.05 12.33
CA GLY A 473 -21.36 -29.78 11.67
C GLY A 473 -21.17 -28.60 12.62
N GLN A 474 -21.88 -28.58 13.74
CA GLN A 474 -21.74 -27.50 14.72
C GLN A 474 -20.43 -27.64 15.51
N ALA A 475 -20.12 -28.84 16.01
CA ALA A 475 -18.87 -29.10 16.72
C ALA A 475 -17.66 -28.86 15.81
N PHE A 476 -17.73 -29.31 14.55
CA PHE A 476 -16.66 -29.19 13.57
C PHE A 476 -16.33 -27.72 13.23
N LEU A 477 -17.34 -26.87 13.08
CA LEU A 477 -17.15 -25.43 12.84
C LEU A 477 -16.57 -24.66 14.03
N LEU A 478 -16.67 -25.20 15.24
CA LEU A 478 -16.11 -24.60 16.45
C LEU A 478 -14.65 -25.03 16.70
N MET A 479 -14.16 -26.03 15.97
CA MET A 479 -12.77 -26.47 16.12
C MET A 479 -11.80 -25.42 15.59
N LYS A 480 -10.72 -25.22 16.33
CA LYS A 480 -9.60 -24.39 15.89
C LYS A 480 -8.63 -25.25 15.10
N MET A 481 -7.89 -24.64 14.17
CA MET A 481 -6.84 -25.38 13.45
C MET A 481 -5.77 -25.95 14.36
N ASP A 482 -5.56 -25.32 15.52
CA ASP A 482 -4.64 -25.83 16.54
C ASP A 482 -5.04 -27.19 17.10
N ASP A 483 -6.34 -27.52 17.07
CA ASP A 483 -6.85 -28.82 17.50
C ASP A 483 -6.46 -29.95 16.52
N PHE A 484 -6.08 -29.59 15.28
CA PHE A 484 -5.63 -30.52 14.23
C PHE A 484 -4.12 -30.47 13.97
N ASN A 485 -3.36 -29.62 14.69
CA ASN A 485 -1.98 -29.25 14.31
C ASN A 485 -1.01 -30.43 14.16
N PHE A 486 -1.22 -31.53 14.91
CA PHE A 486 -0.32 -32.68 14.91
C PHE A 486 -0.71 -33.79 13.90
N GLN A 487 -1.80 -33.61 13.15
CA GLN A 487 -2.40 -34.68 12.36
C GLN A 487 -2.18 -34.54 10.84
N PHE A 488 -1.49 -33.48 10.39
CA PHE A 488 -1.17 -33.26 8.99
C PHE A 488 0.31 -33.58 8.68
N PRO A 489 0.60 -34.34 7.60
CA PRO A 489 1.97 -34.70 7.23
C PRO A 489 2.75 -33.54 6.60
N SER A 490 2.07 -32.48 6.14
CA SER A 490 2.73 -31.32 5.55
C SER A 490 2.01 -30.01 5.88
N LEU A 491 2.78 -28.91 5.96
CA LEU A 491 2.26 -27.55 6.16
C LEU A 491 1.28 -27.15 5.05
N LYS A 492 1.57 -27.51 3.79
CA LYS A 492 0.72 -27.21 2.64
C LYS A 492 -0.68 -27.81 2.79
N GLN A 493 -0.76 -29.08 3.19
CA GLN A 493 -2.05 -29.77 3.39
C GLN A 493 -2.83 -29.17 4.56
N ARG A 494 -2.14 -28.82 5.65
CA ARG A 494 -2.73 -28.12 6.80
C ARG A 494 -3.35 -26.78 6.39
N LEU A 495 -2.62 -25.98 5.61
CA LEU A 495 -3.10 -24.68 5.12
C LEU A 495 -4.30 -24.84 4.17
N TYR A 496 -4.29 -25.85 3.30
CA TYR A 496 -5.42 -26.12 2.41
C TYR A 496 -6.68 -26.53 3.17
N PHE A 497 -6.56 -27.44 4.14
CA PHE A 497 -7.68 -27.85 4.99
C PHE A 497 -8.21 -26.68 5.84
N ARG A 498 -7.31 -25.86 6.38
CA ARG A 498 -7.64 -24.63 7.12
C ARG A 498 -8.50 -23.69 6.28
N ALA A 499 -8.03 -23.35 5.10
CA ALA A 499 -8.74 -22.44 4.20
C ALA A 499 -10.14 -22.99 3.85
N GLY A 500 -10.25 -24.31 3.64
CA GLY A 500 -11.55 -24.96 3.45
C GLY A 500 -12.48 -24.83 4.66
N LEU A 501 -11.97 -25.03 5.87
CA LEU A 501 -12.76 -24.96 7.11
C LEU A 501 -13.22 -23.53 7.42
N GLU A 502 -12.34 -22.54 7.23
CA GLU A 502 -12.65 -21.12 7.40
C GLU A 502 -13.73 -20.68 6.39
N SER A 503 -13.58 -21.06 5.10
CA SER A 503 -14.59 -20.81 4.07
C SER A 503 -15.95 -21.43 4.43
N LEU A 504 -15.95 -22.63 5.02
CA LEU A 504 -17.16 -23.30 5.45
C LEU A 504 -17.87 -22.58 6.62
N ALA A 505 -17.11 -22.00 7.55
CA ALA A 505 -17.63 -21.22 8.67
C ALA A 505 -18.31 -19.93 8.19
N VAL A 506 -17.67 -19.20 7.27
CA VAL A 506 -18.24 -17.99 6.66
C VAL A 506 -19.54 -18.32 5.93
N LEU A 507 -19.53 -19.36 5.09
CA LEU A 507 -20.73 -19.80 4.37
C LEU A 507 -21.87 -20.16 5.34
N ASN A 508 -21.57 -20.82 6.46
CA ASN A 508 -22.57 -21.15 7.46
C ASN A 508 -23.21 -19.89 8.07
N GLU A 509 -22.41 -18.86 8.40
CA GLU A 509 -22.91 -17.61 8.95
C GLU A 509 -23.83 -16.88 7.96
N GLU A 510 -23.43 -16.78 6.69
CA GLU A 510 -24.24 -16.15 5.63
C GLU A 510 -25.58 -16.88 5.44
N ARG A 511 -25.56 -18.21 5.44
CA ARG A 511 -26.76 -19.03 5.27
C ARG A 511 -27.70 -18.93 6.47
N LEU A 512 -27.16 -18.86 7.69
CA LEU A 512 -27.97 -18.62 8.89
C LEU A 512 -28.61 -17.23 8.88
N LYS A 513 -27.89 -16.19 8.47
CA LYS A 513 -28.44 -14.83 8.29
C LYS A 513 -29.56 -14.81 7.25
N THR A 514 -29.35 -15.44 6.11
CA THR A 514 -30.35 -15.53 5.04
C THR A 514 -31.60 -16.29 5.51
N ALA A 515 -31.42 -17.41 6.21
CA ALA A 515 -32.52 -18.19 6.76
C ALA A 515 -33.32 -17.42 7.81
N ALA A 516 -32.66 -16.62 8.65
CA ALA A 516 -33.33 -15.74 9.62
C ALA A 516 -34.16 -14.66 8.92
N ILE A 517 -33.66 -14.02 7.87
CA ILE A 517 -34.43 -13.02 7.10
C ILE A 517 -35.65 -13.66 6.43
N ALA A 518 -35.50 -14.87 5.89
CA ALA A 518 -36.60 -15.61 5.27
C ALA A 518 -37.71 -15.99 6.26
N SER A 519 -37.38 -16.24 7.55
CA SER A 519 -38.40 -16.56 8.56
C SER A 519 -39.19 -15.34 9.03
N PHE A 520 -38.65 -14.12 8.92
CA PHE A 520 -39.37 -12.88 9.26
C PHE A 520 -40.30 -12.34 8.16
N SER A 521 -40.14 -12.81 6.91
CA SER A 521 -40.83 -12.24 5.74
C SER A 521 -42.13 -12.96 5.35
N ALA A 522 -42.54 -13.99 6.08
CA ALA A 522 -43.84 -14.64 5.89
C ALA A 522 -44.90 -14.01 6.83
N PRO A 523 -45.79 -13.11 6.34
CA PRO A 523 -46.91 -12.66 7.16
C PRO A 523 -47.80 -13.86 7.54
N PRO A 524 -48.35 -13.91 8.76
CA PRO A 524 -49.29 -14.97 9.13
C PRO A 524 -50.49 -14.92 8.18
N TYR A 525 -50.74 -16.03 7.48
CA TYR A 525 -52.01 -16.21 6.82
C TYR A 525 -53.09 -16.33 7.91
N GLU A 526 -53.85 -15.28 8.13
CA GLU A 526 -55.12 -15.38 8.85
C GLU A 526 -56.07 -16.23 8.01
N GLY A 527 -56.36 -17.43 8.49
CA GLY A 527 -57.37 -18.35 7.94
C GLY A 527 -58.69 -18.21 8.67
#